data_AF-A0A087S6C3-F1
#
_entry.id   AF-A0A087S6C3-F1
#
_cell.length_a   1.000
_cell.length_b   1.000
_cell.length_c   1.000
_cell.angle_alpha   90.00
_cell.angle_beta   90.00
_cell.angle_gamma   90.00
#
_symmetry.space_group_name_H-M   'P 1'
#
loop_
_entity.id
_entity.type
_entity.pdbx_description
1 polymer ?
#
loop_
_entity_poly.entity_id
_entity_poly.type
_entity_poly.pdbx_seq_one_letter_code
_entity_poly.pdbx_strand_id
1 'polypeptide(L)' 'MPKPQDNSELLFFTKNANNSAEPFAMWTDSPALVYSMKLLFESMWGSSKNIHL' A
#
# COMPACT_ATOMS: atom_id res chain seq x y z
N MET A 1 21.19 5.05 -14.67
CA MET A 1 20.26 3.90 -14.74
C MET A 1 19.18 4.13 -13.68
N PRO A 2 17.88 4.06 -13.99
CA PRO A 2 16.86 4.14 -12.95
C PRO A 2 16.97 2.89 -12.09
N LYS A 3 16.92 3.06 -10.77
CA LYS A 3 16.87 1.96 -9.81
C LYS A 3 15.62 1.12 -10.12
N PRO A 4 15.70 -0.22 -10.22
CA PRO A 4 14.51 -1.05 -10.33
C PRO A 4 13.60 -0.68 -9.15
N GLN A 5 12.39 -0.23 -9.42
CA GLN A 5 11.35 -0.23 -8.40
C GLN A 5 10.99 -1.70 -8.23
N ASP A 6 11.66 -2.34 -7.27
CA ASP A 6 11.37 -3.71 -6.89
C ASP A 6 9.94 -3.75 -6.35
N ASN A 7 8.99 -3.98 -7.27
CA ASN A 7 7.58 -4.23 -6.99
C ASN A 7 7.37 -5.64 -6.43
N SER A 8 8.40 -6.26 -5.87
CA SER A 8 8.38 -7.58 -5.25
C SER A 8 8.12 -7.52 -3.76
N GLU A 9 8.25 -6.34 -3.15
CA GLU A 9 8.09 -6.16 -1.71
C GLU A 9 7.15 -5.00 -1.40
N LEU A 10 6.50 -5.09 -0.25
CA LEU A 10 5.57 -4.08 0.24
C LEU A 10 5.74 -3.89 1.74
N LEU A 11 5.87 -2.62 2.15
CA LEU A 11 5.75 -2.19 3.53
C LEU A 11 4.44 -1.39 3.66
N PHE A 12 3.55 -1.80 4.56
CA PHE A 12 2.30 -1.09 4.80
C PHE A 12 1.99 -0.96 6.28
N PHE A 13 1.26 0.11 6.62
CA PHE A 13 0.86 0.42 7.98
C PHE A 13 -0.64 0.26 8.12
N THR A 14 -1.08 -0.48 9.14
CA THR A 14 -2.49 -0.61 9.47
C THR A 14 -2.77 0.10 10.79
N LYS A 15 -3.87 0.85 10.82
CA LYS A 15 -4.40 1.45 12.04
C LYS A 15 -5.70 0.75 12.38
N ASN A 16 -5.78 0.20 13.58
CA ASN A 16 -7.02 -0.36 14.06
C ASN A 16 -8.00 0.78 14.37
N ALA A 17 -9.18 0.78 13.72
CA ALA A 17 -10.20 1.81 13.93
C ALA A 17 -10.74 1.81 15.38
N ASN A 18 -10.71 0.65 16.05
CA ASN A 18 -11.19 0.46 17.42
C ASN A 18 -10.07 0.58 18.46
N ASN A 19 -8.80 0.62 18.05
CA ASN A 19 -7.65 0.81 18.94
C ASN A 19 -6.63 1.72 18.26
N SER A 20 -6.71 3.01 18.57
CA SER A 20 -5.91 4.06 17.95
C SER A 20 -4.50 4.22 18.54
N ALA A 21 -4.17 3.48 19.60
CA ALA A 21 -2.92 3.64 20.31
C ALA A 21 -1.72 3.10 19.51
N GLU A 22 -1.90 1.93 18.89
CA GLU A 22 -0.90 1.11 18.19
C GLU A 22 -0.97 1.07 16.65
N PRO A 23 -0.32 1.94 15.84
CA PRO A 23 -0.17 1.61 14.41
C PRO A 23 0.76 0.40 14.25
N PHE A 24 0.35 -0.58 13.43
CA PHE A 24 1.13 -1.78 13.13
C PHE A 24 1.75 -1.66 11.74
N ALA A 25 3.02 -2.02 11.61
CA ALA A 25 3.73 -2.07 10.34
C ALA A 25 3.96 -3.53 9.92
N MET A 26 3.70 -3.85 8.66
CA MET A 26 3.96 -5.15 8.06
C MET A 26 4.80 -5.01 6.80
N TRP A 27 5.88 -5.77 6.73
CA TRP A 27 6.65 -6.01 5.51
C TRP A 27 6.25 -7.38 4.93
N THR A 28 6.19 -7.48 3.61
CA THR A 28 5.94 -8.73 2.91
C THR A 28 6.59 -8.74 1.53
N ASP A 29 7.01 -9.92 1.10
CA ASP A 29 7.48 -10.26 -0.24
C ASP A 29 6.53 -11.26 -0.94
N SER A 30 5.37 -11.56 -0.33
CA SER A 30 4.40 -12.50 -0.86
C SER A 30 3.81 -11.97 -2.17
N PRO A 31 3.99 -12.68 -3.31
CA PRO A 31 3.51 -12.20 -4.60
C PRO A 31 2.00 -11.94 -4.61
N ALA A 32 1.24 -12.78 -3.88
CA ALA A 32 -0.21 -12.62 -3.75
C ALA A 32 -0.58 -11.35 -2.99
N LEU A 33 0.10 -11.05 -1.87
CA LEU A 33 -0.22 -9.87 -1.06
C LEU A 33 0.21 -8.58 -1.77
N VAL A 34 1.40 -8.60 -2.37
CA VAL A 34 1.96 -7.48 -3.14
C VAL A 34 1.04 -7.14 -4.32
N TYR A 35 0.60 -8.14 -5.09
CA TYR A 35 -0.32 -7.94 -6.20
C TYR A 35 -1.69 -7.43 -5.73
N SER A 36 -2.23 -8.01 -4.65
CA SER A 36 -3.54 -7.61 -4.11
C SER A 36 -3.54 -6.15 -3.65
N MET A 37 -2.49 -5.72 -2.92
CA MET A 37 -2.37 -4.34 -2.46
C MET A 37 -2.14 -3.35 -3.60
N LYS A 38 -1.43 -3.77 -4.66
CA LYS A 38 -1.31 -2.96 -5.89
C LYS A 38 -2.67 -2.71 -6.54
N LEU A 39 -3.49 -3.75 -6.71
CA LEU A 39 -4.85 -3.59 -7.25
C LEU A 39 -5.71 -2.67 -6.38
N LEU A 40 -5.60 -2.80 -5.05
CA LEU A 40 -6.30 -1.95 -4.11
C LEU A 40 -5.90 -0.48 -4.29
N PHE A 41 -4.59 -0.22 -4.35
CA PHE A 41 -4.04 1.11 -4.57
C PHE A 41 -4.53 1.72 -5.88
N GLU A 42 -4.41 1.00 -7.00
CA GLU A 42 -4.85 1.49 -8.32
C GLU A 42 -6.35 1.82 -8.34
N SER A 43 -7.18 1.00 -7.68
CA SER A 43 -8.61 1.25 -7.54
C SER A 43 -8.91 2.53 -6.76
N MET A 44 -8.22 2.74 -5.63
CA MET A 44 -8.35 3.96 -4.83
C MET A 44 -7.79 5.19 -5.56
N TRP A 45 -6.66 5.04 -6.23
CA TRP A 45 -6.00 6.11 -6.99
C TRP A 45 -6.86 6.57 -8.17
N GLY A 46 -7.36 5.64 -8.98
CA GLY A 46 -8.21 5.95 -10.12
C GLY A 46 -9.57 6.54 -9.74
N SER A 47 -10.06 6.27 -8.52
CA SER A 47 -11.28 6.87 -7.98
C SER A 47 -11.07 8.21 -7.26
N SER A 48 -9.82 8.57 -6.95
CA SER A 48 -9.44 9.86 -6.38
C SER A 48 -9.57 10.97 -7.43
N LYS A 49 -10.79 11.45 -7.63
CA LYS A 49 -11.06 12.67 -8.40
C LYS A 49 -10.84 13.86 -7.47
N ASN A 50 -10.04 14.84 -7.90
CA ASN A 50 -9.73 16.11 -7.24
C ASN A 50 -8.47 16.16 -6.35
N ILE A 51 -7.29 15.81 -6.88
CA ILE A 51 -6.05 16.43 -6.40
C ILE A 51 -5.88 17.75 -7.19
N HIS A 52 -6.63 18.78 -6.81
CA HIS A 52 -6.27 20.15 -7.23
C HIS A 52 -5.06 20.56 -6.41
N LEU A 53 -3.87 20.47 -7.02
CA LEU A 53 -2.62 21.03 -6.50
C LEU A 53 -2.67 22.56 -6.46
#